data_AF-A0AAW1PFE8-F1
#
_entry.id   AF-A0AAW1PFE8-F1
#
_cell.length_a   1.000
_cell.length_b   1.000
_cell.length_c   1.000
_cell.angle_alpha   90.00
_cell.angle_beta   90.00
_cell.angle_gamma   90.00
#
_symmetry.space_group_name_H-M   'P 1'
#
loop_
_entity.id
_entity.type
_entity.pdbx_description
1 polymer ?
#
loop_
_entity_poly.entity_id
_entity_poly.type
_entity_poly.pdbx_seq_one_letter_code
_entity_poly.pdbx_strand_id
1 'polypeptide(L)'
;MGSRSLLVDTLGLMRRFETIGMTRQQSEALTEHLTEILCLNKEKIADSFVSKFALEKAVLEQEARIAGFKSEVSKSQELHLASLTRDTERLTANLEKIRAEIRYEVDKLTASQRLDLNLEKGRMRDELQALRDKANELEIKMDKETNSLKAAVEQTKNETIKYCLGMMLAFTTAGLGAARLVSH
;
A
#
# COMPACT_ATOMS: atom_id res chain seq x y z
N MET A 1 76.87 5.19 29.46
CA MET A 1 77.38 4.11 28.59
C MET A 1 76.93 2.80 29.20
N GLY A 2 75.94 2.14 28.60
CA GLY A 2 75.32 0.94 29.16
C GLY A 2 76.32 -0.20 29.23
N SER A 3 76.37 -0.91 30.36
CA SER A 3 77.16 -2.12 30.52
C SER A 3 76.83 -3.09 29.39
N ARG A 4 77.77 -3.28 28.46
CA ARG A 4 77.72 -4.34 27.45
C ARG A 4 77.82 -5.66 28.20
N SER A 5 76.67 -6.18 28.64
CA SER A 5 76.53 -7.57 29.04
C SER A 5 76.95 -8.40 27.84
N LEU A 6 78.17 -8.92 27.88
CA LEU A 6 78.67 -9.86 26.89
C LEU A 6 77.74 -11.07 26.89
N LEU A 7 77.32 -11.51 25.70
CA LEU A 7 76.48 -12.70 25.54
C LEU A 7 77.25 -13.98 25.86
N VAL A 8 78.57 -13.90 25.91
CA VAL A 8 79.49 -15.01 26.11
C VAL A 8 80.48 -14.67 27.20
N ASP A 9 80.76 -15.65 28.06
CA ASP A 9 81.86 -15.62 29.01
C ASP A 9 83.19 -15.73 28.25
N THR A 10 83.81 -14.59 27.97
CA THR A 10 85.05 -14.51 27.19
C THR A 10 86.23 -15.21 27.87
N LEU A 11 86.29 -15.16 29.20
CA LEU A 11 87.35 -15.83 29.96
C LEU A 11 87.16 -17.35 29.94
N GLY A 12 85.93 -17.82 30.10
CA GLY A 12 85.57 -19.23 29.95
C GLY A 12 85.85 -19.76 28.55
N LEU A 13 85.59 -18.96 27.51
CA LEU A 13 85.85 -19.32 26.11
C LEU A 13 87.36 -19.42 25.82
N MET A 14 88.15 -18.43 26.24
CA MET A 14 89.62 -18.49 26.09
C MET A 14 90.21 -19.71 26.79
N ARG A 15 89.83 -19.98 28.04
CA ARG A 15 90.33 -21.14 28.79
C ARG A 15 90.01 -22.46 28.07
N ARG A 16 88.84 -22.55 27.43
CA ARG A 16 88.48 -23.71 26.61
C ARG A 16 89.39 -23.85 25.39
N PHE A 17 89.69 -22.77 24.68
CA PHE A 17 90.63 -22.81 23.56
C PHE A 17 92.05 -23.21 23.99
N GLU A 18 92.51 -22.70 25.14
CA GLU A 18 93.80 -23.10 25.73
C GLU A 18 93.83 -24.61 26.07
N THR A 19 92.74 -25.18 26.60
CA THR A 19 92.67 -26.63 26.89
C THR A 19 92.69 -27.52 25.65
N ILE A 20 92.37 -26.98 24.46
CA ILE A 20 92.37 -27.70 23.19
C ILE A 20 93.74 -27.56 22.47
N GLY A 21 94.70 -26.87 23.09
CA GLY A 21 96.07 -26.75 22.60
C GLY A 21 96.38 -25.46 21.83
N MET A 22 95.48 -24.47 21.85
CA MET A 22 95.77 -23.14 21.30
C MET A 22 96.68 -22.36 22.24
N THR A 23 97.58 -21.53 21.69
CA THR A 23 98.35 -20.60 22.53
C THR A 23 97.41 -19.54 23.12
N ARG A 24 97.83 -18.90 24.21
CA ARG A 24 97.03 -17.83 24.83
C ARG A 24 96.68 -16.72 23.84
N GLN A 25 97.63 -16.35 23.01
CA GLN A 25 97.47 -15.30 22.00
C GLN A 25 96.47 -15.70 20.90
N GLN A 26 96.48 -16.98 20.47
CA GLN A 26 95.50 -17.50 19.51
C GLN A 26 94.10 -17.61 20.13
N SER A 27 94.02 -18.02 21.40
CA SER A 27 92.76 -18.15 22.15
C SER A 27 92.10 -16.79 22.38
N GLU A 28 92.89 -15.77 22.68
CA GLU A 28 92.46 -14.38 22.84
C GLU A 28 91.93 -13.81 21.52
N ALA A 29 92.72 -13.90 20.43
CA ALA A 29 92.32 -13.40 19.12
C ALA A 29 91.04 -14.07 18.58
N LEU A 30 90.90 -15.38 18.76
CA LEU A 30 89.69 -16.10 18.34
C LEU A 30 88.47 -15.73 19.20
N THR A 31 88.67 -15.59 20.51
CA THR A 31 87.59 -15.17 21.43
C THR A 31 87.11 -13.75 21.11
N GLU A 32 88.04 -12.85 20.79
CA GLU A 32 87.73 -11.48 20.37
C GLU A 32 86.88 -11.48 19.09
N HIS A 33 87.31 -12.19 18.05
CA HIS A 33 86.59 -12.23 16.78
C HIS A 33 85.18 -12.87 16.90
N LEU A 34 85.04 -13.94 17.69
CA LEU A 34 83.74 -14.55 17.97
C LEU A 34 82.82 -13.62 18.76
N THR A 35 83.37 -12.88 19.72
CA THR A 35 82.62 -11.90 20.50
C THR A 35 82.13 -10.75 19.62
N GLU A 36 82.94 -10.30 18.67
CA GLU A 36 82.57 -9.28 17.70
C GLU A 36 81.42 -9.76 16.80
N ILE A 37 81.54 -10.94 16.19
CA ILE A 37 80.49 -11.54 15.34
C ILE A 37 79.18 -11.71 16.13
N LEU A 38 79.24 -12.14 17.39
CA LEU A 38 78.06 -12.31 18.24
C LEU A 38 77.41 -10.97 18.59
N CYS A 39 78.20 -9.94 18.87
CA CYS A 39 77.66 -8.59 19.12
C CYS A 39 77.00 -8.02 17.85
N LEU A 40 77.64 -8.15 16.69
CA LEU A 40 77.10 -7.70 15.41
C LEU A 40 75.80 -8.44 15.05
N ASN A 41 75.77 -9.77 15.22
CA ASN A 41 74.56 -10.56 14.96
C ASN A 41 73.44 -10.24 15.95
N LYS A 42 73.75 -9.97 17.22
CA LYS A 42 72.76 -9.53 18.21
C LYS A 42 72.08 -8.24 17.77
N GLU A 43 72.85 -7.25 17.34
CA GLU A 43 72.33 -5.96 16.86
C GLU A 43 71.48 -6.15 15.60
N LYS A 44 71.99 -6.90 14.62
CA LYS A 44 71.26 -7.20 13.38
C LYS A 44 69.95 -7.96 13.60
N ILE A 45 69.93 -8.91 14.54
CA ILE A 45 68.73 -9.64 14.93
C ILE A 45 67.78 -8.69 15.66
N ALA A 46 68.27 -7.91 16.62
CA ALA A 46 67.44 -6.95 17.36
C ALA A 46 66.73 -5.94 16.43
N ASP A 47 67.37 -5.52 15.33
CA ASP A 47 66.76 -4.61 14.34
C ASP A 47 65.56 -5.22 13.59
N SER A 48 65.48 -6.55 13.51
CA SER A 48 64.36 -7.28 12.88
C SER A 48 63.19 -7.58 13.82
N PHE A 49 63.37 -7.37 15.13
CA PHE A 49 62.35 -7.67 16.13
C PHE A 49 61.88 -6.40 16.83
N VAL A 50 60.62 -6.40 17.24
CA VAL A 50 60.05 -5.32 18.06
C VAL A 50 60.31 -5.63 19.53
N SER A 51 60.61 -4.60 20.32
CA SER A 51 60.76 -4.77 21.77
C SER A 51 59.43 -5.17 22.41
N LYS A 52 59.49 -6.00 23.45
CA LYS A 52 58.29 -6.42 24.19
C LYS A 52 57.43 -5.23 24.65
N PHE A 53 58.09 -4.17 25.13
CA PHE A 53 57.43 -2.93 25.55
C PHE A 53 56.67 -2.25 24.40
N ALA A 54 57.27 -2.14 23.21
CA ALA A 54 56.62 -1.53 22.06
C ALA A 54 55.42 -2.37 21.57
N LEU A 55 55.53 -3.69 21.61
CA LEU A 55 54.42 -4.59 21.30
C LEU A 55 53.26 -4.43 22.30
N GLU A 56 53.55 -4.45 23.62
CA GLU A 56 52.54 -4.26 24.67
C GLU A 56 51.82 -2.92 24.52
N LYS A 57 52.56 -1.84 24.23
CA LYS A 57 51.98 -0.52 23.97
C LYS A 57 51.04 -0.55 22.76
N ALA A 58 51.47 -1.16 21.64
CA ALA A 58 50.64 -1.25 20.44
C ALA A 58 49.36 -2.07 20.66
N VAL A 59 49.45 -3.14 21.46
CA VAL A 59 48.29 -3.95 21.85
C VAL A 59 47.30 -3.12 22.68
N LEU A 60 47.77 -2.39 23.70
CA LEU A 60 46.91 -1.54 24.53
C LEU A 60 46.22 -0.44 23.71
N GLU A 61 46.95 0.20 22.79
CA GLU A 61 46.35 1.19 21.88
C GLU A 61 45.29 0.56 20.97
N GLN A 62 45.53 -0.66 20.48
CA GLN A 62 44.55 -1.38 19.66
C GLN A 62 43.32 -1.79 20.46
N GLU A 63 43.49 -2.28 21.68
CA GLU A 63 42.38 -2.62 22.59
C GLU A 63 41.52 -1.39 22.91
N ALA A 64 42.14 -0.24 23.18
CA ALA A 64 41.44 1.01 23.39
C ALA A 64 40.63 1.43 22.15
N ARG A 65 41.19 1.32 20.95
CA ARG A 65 40.47 1.59 19.68
C ARG A 65 39.29 0.64 19.49
N ILE A 66 39.47 -0.65 19.76
CA ILE A 66 38.39 -1.64 19.65
C ILE A 66 37.28 -1.34 20.65
N ALA A 67 37.61 -0.97 21.89
CA ALA A 67 36.64 -0.60 22.91
C ALA A 67 35.85 0.65 22.49
N GLY A 68 36.54 1.68 21.98
CA GLY A 68 35.90 2.89 21.45
C GLY A 68 34.95 2.59 20.30
N PHE A 69 35.41 1.83 19.30
CA PHE A 69 34.59 1.42 18.16
C PHE A 69 33.34 0.63 18.59
N LYS A 70 33.49 -0.33 19.51
CA LYS A 70 32.35 -1.08 20.06
C LYS A 70 31.32 -0.17 20.74
N SER A 71 31.78 0.82 21.50
CA SER A 71 30.91 1.80 22.16
C SER A 71 30.13 2.65 21.15
N GLU A 72 30.80 3.16 20.11
CA GLU A 72 30.15 3.92 19.04
C GLU A 72 29.13 3.09 18.26
N VAL A 73 29.47 1.85 17.93
CA VAL A 73 28.55 0.91 17.27
C VAL A 73 27.34 0.62 18.15
N SER A 74 27.52 0.32 19.43
CA SER A 74 26.40 0.06 20.36
C SER A 74 25.48 1.27 20.46
N LYS A 75 26.05 2.47 20.64
CA LYS A 75 25.29 3.72 20.71
C LYS A 75 24.53 4.00 19.42
N SER A 76 25.17 3.80 18.27
CA SER A 76 24.53 3.95 16.97
C SER A 76 23.37 2.97 16.80
N GLN A 77 23.56 1.70 17.16
CA GLN A 77 22.51 0.68 17.11
C GLN A 77 21.34 1.01 18.03
N GLU A 78 21.58 1.44 19.27
CA GLU A 78 20.53 1.86 20.20
C GLU A 78 19.72 3.04 19.66
N LEU A 79 20.39 4.05 19.09
CA LEU A 79 19.72 5.21 18.49
C LEU A 79 18.89 4.81 17.27
N HIS A 80 19.43 3.98 16.38
CA HIS A 80 18.69 3.49 15.22
C HIS A 80 17.48 2.64 15.65
N LEU A 81 17.65 1.73 16.60
CA LEU A 81 16.55 0.93 17.12
C LEU A 81 15.46 1.80 17.75
N ALA A 82 15.82 2.78 18.57
CA ALA A 82 14.86 3.72 19.16
C ALA A 82 14.09 4.50 18.07
N SER A 83 14.78 4.96 17.02
CA SER A 83 14.15 5.63 15.88
C SER A 83 13.20 4.70 15.13
N LEU A 84 13.63 3.48 14.81
CA LEU A 84 12.80 2.50 14.11
C LEU A 84 11.56 2.13 14.92
N THR A 85 11.70 1.90 16.22
CA THR A 85 10.56 1.61 17.11
C THR A 85 9.55 2.76 17.08
N ARG A 86 10.03 4.00 17.25
CA ARG A 86 9.16 5.18 17.19
C ARG A 86 8.45 5.34 15.85
N ASP A 87 9.16 5.15 14.74
CA ASP A 87 8.57 5.22 13.41
C ASP A 87 7.54 4.10 13.18
N THR A 88 7.83 2.89 13.68
CA THR A 88 6.92 1.74 13.60
C THR A 88 5.63 1.99 14.38
N GLU A 89 5.73 2.51 15.61
CA GLU A 89 4.58 2.89 16.44
C GLU A 89 3.74 3.99 15.75
N ARG A 90 4.41 5.03 15.22
CA ARG A 90 3.73 6.10 14.48
C ARG A 90 3.00 5.58 13.24
N LEU A 91 3.64 4.72 12.45
CA LEU A 91 3.04 4.12 11.27
C LEU A 91 1.83 3.24 11.63
N THR A 92 1.94 2.45 12.69
CA THR A 92 0.85 1.61 13.20
C THR A 92 -0.35 2.47 13.64
N ALA A 93 -0.11 3.56 14.38
CA ALA A 93 -1.16 4.49 14.79
C ALA A 93 -1.85 5.16 13.59
N ASN A 94 -1.07 5.59 12.59
CA ASN A 94 -1.62 6.17 11.36
C ASN A 94 -2.45 5.15 10.57
N LEU A 95 -2.02 3.89 10.51
CA LEU A 95 -2.75 2.82 9.83
C LEU A 95 -4.11 2.58 10.50
N GLU A 96 -4.14 2.45 11.82
CA GLU A 96 -5.40 2.28 12.56
C GLU A 96 -6.34 3.48 12.41
N LYS A 97 -5.79 4.71 12.37
CA LYS A 97 -6.57 5.91 12.10
C LYS A 97 -7.21 5.87 10.70
N ILE A 98 -6.42 5.59 9.66
CA ILE A 98 -6.92 5.48 8.28
C ILE A 98 -7.96 4.37 8.16
N ARG A 99 -7.74 3.23 8.81
CA ARG A 99 -8.70 2.12 8.83
C ARG A 99 -10.04 2.55 9.45
N ALA A 100 -10.01 3.30 10.55
CA ALA A 100 -11.21 3.82 11.19
C ALA A 100 -11.94 4.84 10.30
N GLU A 101 -11.21 5.77 9.68
CA GLU A 101 -11.76 6.77 8.75
C GLU A 101 -12.42 6.11 7.53
N ILE A 102 -11.76 5.12 6.91
CA ILE A 102 -12.32 4.39 5.77
C ILE A 102 -13.61 3.68 6.18
N ARG A 103 -13.62 2.99 7.33
CA ARG A 103 -14.83 2.30 7.81
C ARG A 103 -15.99 3.29 8.00
N TYR A 104 -15.70 4.42 8.64
CA TYR A 104 -16.70 5.47 8.84
C TYR A 104 -17.27 6.01 7.52
N GLU A 105 -16.40 6.32 6.55
CA GLU A 105 -16.85 6.83 5.25
C GLU A 105 -17.64 5.77 4.45
N VAL A 106 -17.25 4.49 4.52
CA VAL A 106 -18.01 3.39 3.92
C VAL A 106 -19.40 3.27 4.55
N ASP A 107 -19.49 3.28 5.88
CA ASP A 107 -20.77 3.17 6.59
C ASP A 107 -21.68 4.36 6.27
N LYS A 108 -21.12 5.57 6.27
CA LYS A 108 -21.82 6.81 5.93
C LYS A 108 -22.33 6.79 4.49
N LEU A 109 -21.47 6.43 3.52
CA LEU A 109 -21.85 6.36 2.11
C LEU A 109 -22.94 5.29 1.88
N THR A 110 -22.80 4.13 2.53
CA THR A 110 -23.78 3.05 2.45
C THR A 110 -25.14 3.49 3.00
N ALA A 111 -25.16 4.18 4.15
CA ALA A 111 -26.38 4.73 4.72
C ALA A 111 -27.02 5.79 3.82
N SER A 112 -26.21 6.69 3.25
CA SER A 112 -26.67 7.72 2.29
C SER A 112 -27.30 7.08 1.06
N GLN A 113 -26.61 6.15 0.40
CA GLN A 113 -27.13 5.47 -0.79
C GLN A 113 -28.41 4.70 -0.51
N ARG A 114 -28.51 4.05 0.66
CA ARG A 114 -29.73 3.36 1.07
C ARG A 114 -30.90 4.34 1.25
N LEU A 115 -30.64 5.51 1.83
CA LEU A 115 -31.64 6.57 1.95
C LEU A 115 -32.09 7.07 0.58
N ASP A 116 -31.15 7.40 -0.30
CA ASP A 116 -31.44 7.90 -1.65
C ASP A 116 -32.30 6.90 -2.44
N LEU A 117 -31.95 5.62 -2.41
CA LEU A 117 -32.72 4.56 -3.06
C LEU A 117 -34.13 4.42 -2.47
N ASN A 118 -34.29 4.57 -1.16
CA ASN A 118 -35.61 4.49 -0.53
C ASN A 118 -36.49 5.69 -0.91
N LEU A 119 -35.91 6.89 -0.98
CA LEU A 119 -36.61 8.10 -1.42
C LEU A 119 -37.02 7.99 -2.88
N GLU A 120 -36.11 7.58 -3.75
CA GLU A 120 -36.39 7.42 -5.18
C GLU A 120 -37.42 6.32 -5.44
N LYS A 121 -37.38 5.23 -4.67
CA LYS A 121 -38.41 4.18 -4.69
C LYS A 121 -39.78 4.70 -4.24
N GLY A 122 -39.81 5.60 -3.25
CA GLY A 122 -41.03 6.29 -2.84
C GLY A 122 -41.58 7.15 -3.98
N ARG A 123 -40.73 8.01 -4.55
CA ARG A 123 -41.07 8.88 -5.68
C ARG A 123 -41.62 8.11 -6.88
N MET A 124 -40.96 7.01 -7.27
CA MET A 124 -41.45 6.14 -8.35
C MET A 124 -42.81 5.50 -8.04
N ARG A 125 -43.09 5.16 -6.78
CA ARG A 125 -44.41 4.62 -6.39
C ARG A 125 -45.50 5.69 -6.52
N ASP A 126 -45.22 6.90 -6.07
CA ASP A 126 -46.16 8.02 -6.16
C ASP A 126 -46.44 8.39 -7.62
N GLU A 127 -45.40 8.45 -8.46
CA GLU A 127 -45.53 8.65 -9.91
C GLU A 127 -46.34 7.53 -10.58
N LEU A 128 -46.08 6.26 -10.22
CA LEU A 128 -46.82 5.13 -10.75
C LEU A 128 -48.30 5.18 -10.34
N GLN A 129 -48.60 5.58 -9.10
CA GLN A 129 -49.97 5.73 -8.64
C GLN A 129 -50.69 6.85 -9.39
N ALA A 130 -50.04 8.02 -9.55
CA ALA A 130 -50.60 9.13 -10.31
C ALA A 130 -50.88 8.75 -11.78
N LEU A 131 -49.98 7.98 -12.40
CA LEU A 131 -50.19 7.46 -13.76
C LEU A 131 -51.36 6.49 -13.83
N ARG A 132 -51.52 5.60 -12.84
CA ARG A 132 -52.68 4.69 -12.75
C ARG A 132 -53.99 5.45 -12.60
N ASP A 133 -54.02 6.45 -11.73
CA ASP A 133 -55.22 7.25 -11.50
C ASP A 133 -55.63 8.00 -12.78
N LYS A 134 -54.66 8.58 -13.48
CA LYS A 134 -54.89 9.23 -14.78
C LYS A 134 -55.33 8.25 -15.87
N ALA A 135 -54.77 7.05 -15.91
CA ALA A 135 -55.19 6.00 -16.83
C ALA A 135 -56.64 5.58 -16.59
N ASN A 136 -57.02 5.35 -15.33
CA ASN A 136 -58.40 5.03 -14.94
C ASN A 136 -59.37 6.17 -15.30
N GLU A 137 -58.98 7.43 -15.07
CA GLU A 137 -59.81 8.59 -15.45
C GLU A 137 -60.04 8.63 -16.97
N LEU A 138 -58.99 8.37 -17.77
CA LEU A 138 -59.08 8.31 -19.23
C LEU A 138 -59.95 7.14 -19.70
N GLU A 139 -59.83 5.98 -19.07
CA GLU A 139 -60.67 4.80 -19.35
C GLU A 139 -62.16 5.12 -19.12
N ILE A 140 -62.50 5.73 -17.98
CA ILE A 140 -63.87 6.15 -17.67
C ILE A 140 -64.40 7.18 -18.69
N LYS A 141 -63.57 8.15 -19.10
CA LYS A 141 -63.96 9.14 -20.13
C LYS A 141 -64.20 8.47 -21.47
N MET A 142 -63.33 7.56 -21.88
CA MET A 142 -63.45 6.81 -23.12
C MET A 142 -64.73 5.96 -23.14
N ASP A 143 -65.06 5.28 -22.04
CA ASP A 143 -66.31 4.51 -21.93
C ASP A 143 -67.53 5.41 -22.04
N LYS A 144 -67.50 6.58 -21.41
CA LYS A 144 -68.57 7.58 -21.51
C LYS A 144 -68.75 8.08 -22.95
N GLU A 145 -67.67 8.45 -23.62
CA GLU A 145 -67.70 8.89 -25.02
C GLU A 145 -68.20 7.77 -25.94
N THR A 146 -67.76 6.54 -25.71
CA THR A 146 -68.21 5.35 -26.47
C THR A 146 -69.72 5.13 -26.32
N ASN A 147 -70.25 5.23 -25.09
CA ASN A 147 -71.68 5.08 -24.84
C ASN A 147 -72.49 6.24 -25.43
N SER A 148 -71.97 7.47 -25.34
CA SER A 148 -72.59 8.65 -25.97
C SER A 148 -72.67 8.50 -27.50
N LEU A 149 -71.57 8.07 -28.13
CA LEU A 149 -71.52 7.81 -29.57
C LEU A 149 -72.50 6.71 -29.98
N LYS A 150 -72.57 5.60 -29.23
CA LYS A 150 -73.55 4.52 -29.47
C LYS A 150 -74.99 5.05 -29.42
N ALA A 151 -75.31 5.87 -28.41
CA ALA A 151 -76.64 6.45 -28.27
C ALA A 151 -76.98 7.41 -29.43
N ALA A 152 -76.04 8.27 -29.82
CA ALA A 152 -76.20 9.17 -30.95
C ALA A 152 -76.42 8.40 -32.27
N VAL A 153 -75.65 7.33 -32.50
CA VAL A 153 -75.82 6.46 -33.67
C VAL A 153 -77.21 5.81 -33.68
N GLU A 154 -77.68 5.27 -32.56
CA GLU A 154 -79.01 4.64 -32.49
C GLU A 154 -80.13 5.67 -32.68
N GLN A 155 -79.96 6.89 -32.18
CA GLN A 155 -80.88 8.00 -32.44
C GLN A 155 -80.93 8.35 -33.93
N THR A 156 -79.79 8.58 -34.58
CA THR A 156 -79.71 8.92 -36.02
C THR A 156 -80.29 7.79 -36.89
N LYS A 157 -80.05 6.53 -36.53
CA LYS A 157 -80.68 5.37 -37.17
C LYS A 157 -82.21 5.42 -37.06
N ASN A 158 -82.74 5.67 -35.86
CA ASN A 158 -84.19 5.78 -35.63
C ASN A 158 -84.82 6.96 -36.39
N GLU A 159 -84.13 8.11 -36.43
CA GLU A 159 -84.54 9.26 -37.23
C GLU A 159 -84.58 8.93 -38.72
N THR A 160 -83.55 8.25 -39.24
CA THR A 160 -83.48 7.81 -40.64
C THR A 160 -84.65 6.89 -41.00
N ILE A 161 -84.97 5.92 -40.13
CA ILE A 161 -86.13 5.02 -40.30
C ILE A 161 -87.43 5.84 -40.35
N LYS A 162 -87.62 6.80 -39.43
CA LYS A 162 -88.81 7.68 -39.43
C LYS A 162 -88.92 8.49 -40.72
N TYR A 163 -87.82 9.06 -41.22
CA TYR A 163 -87.80 9.79 -42.48
C TYR A 163 -88.18 8.88 -43.66
N CYS A 164 -87.62 7.67 -43.74
CA CYS A 164 -87.98 6.69 -44.77
C CYS A 164 -89.48 6.34 -44.73
N LEU A 165 -90.03 6.05 -43.55
CA LEU A 165 -91.46 5.78 -43.38
C LEU A 165 -92.33 6.98 -43.79
N GLY A 166 -91.94 8.19 -43.39
CA GLY A 166 -92.62 9.43 -43.77
C GLY A 166 -92.65 9.65 -45.28
N MET A 167 -91.53 9.38 -45.97
CA MET A 167 -91.47 9.45 -47.44
C MET A 167 -92.39 8.40 -48.10
N MET A 168 -92.39 7.15 -47.62
CA MET A 168 -93.27 6.11 -48.16
C MET A 168 -94.76 6.47 -47.99
N LEU A 169 -95.13 7.04 -46.83
CA LEU A 169 -96.49 7.53 -46.58
C LEU A 169 -96.85 8.73 -47.46
N ALA A 170 -95.91 9.66 -47.68
CA ALA A 170 -96.12 10.79 -48.58
C ALA A 170 -96.34 10.32 -50.03
N PHE A 171 -95.54 9.38 -50.52
CA PHE A 171 -95.70 8.80 -51.86
C PHE A 171 -97.04 8.06 -52.01
N THR A 172 -97.42 7.24 -51.04
CA THR A 172 -98.73 6.54 -51.07
C THR A 172 -99.90 7.50 -51.02
N THR A 173 -99.83 8.55 -50.20
CA THR A 173 -100.86 9.60 -50.12
C THR A 173 -100.98 10.37 -51.43
N ALA A 174 -99.85 10.77 -52.03
CA ALA A 174 -99.83 11.44 -53.33
C ALA A 174 -100.39 10.54 -54.43
N GLY A 175 -100.02 9.25 -54.44
CA GLY A 175 -100.55 8.26 -55.39
C GLY A 175 -102.06 8.06 -55.27
N LEU A 176 -102.59 7.94 -54.05
CA LEU A 176 -104.04 7.86 -53.80
C LEU A 176 -104.76 9.16 -54.21
N GLY A 177 -104.16 10.33 -53.95
CA GLY A 177 -104.68 11.62 -54.39
C GLY A 177 -104.77 11.74 -55.91
N ALA A 178 -103.72 11.31 -56.62
CA ALA A 178 -103.71 11.26 -58.08
C ALA A 178 -104.75 10.26 -58.63
N ALA A 179 -104.87 9.08 -58.04
CA ALA A 179 -105.87 8.08 -58.44
C ALA A 179 -107.31 8.61 -58.29
N ARG A 180 -107.61 9.34 -57.20
CA ARG A 180 -108.92 10.00 -57.00
C ARG A 180 -109.24 11.05 -58.07
N LEU A 181 -108.26 11.83 -58.50
CA LEU A 181 -108.43 12.84 -59.56
C LEU A 181 -108.69 12.22 -60.94
N VAL A 182 -108.17 11.02 -61.20
CA VAL A 182 -108.37 10.31 -62.47
C VAL A 182 -109.70 9.54 -62.51
N SER A 183 -110.24 9.15 -61.35
CA SER A 183 -111.54 8.45 -61.24
C SER A 183 -112.78 9.36 -61.20
N HIS A 184 -112.59 10.68 -61.34
CA HIS A 184 -113.64 11.70 -61.39
C HIS A 184 -113.66 12.39 -62.74
#